data_AF-A0A7V3ERN3-F1
#
_entry.id   AF-A0A7V3ERN3-F1
#
_cell.length_a   1.000
_cell.length_b   1.000
_cell.length_c   1.000
_cell.angle_alpha   90.00
_cell.angle_beta   90.00
_cell.angle_gamma   90.00
#
_symmetry.space_group_name_H-M   'P 1'
#
loop_
_entity.id
_entity.type
_entity.pdbx_description
1 polymer ?
#
loop_
_entity_poly.entity_id
_entity_poly.type
_entity_poly.pdbx_seq_one_letter_code
_entity_poly.pdbx_strand_id
1 'polypeptide(L)'
;MRRLLAFSALTISAAGLVAQSVDVDRYLWETCVSSNVAAPQEDVDALRTEVDRILNAGHLAPLRMQQADQKVEGYSLYQEPGRIVATLAMAYPYLTATQQAQVRTYIRAECANPSWAPWSVQMHLPPQQGSRREWYTMVGMGPTHMWDQDSGIWVTTGVWQWDWWWALDGRQRPRIATLYGLWLYAFVSGDWDVVRDHWDAIKNCYYGYREQAETYGTVSAHIAMARMAQVMGDTDMLANSTSSFAASLAAGLNFAAVENKTTAYYEFMYGPNNRRGGVYKGFMFLNLAPEIGRFLKDHVSGPVLSRHAGGKNSFPYWWIMRAPAGVSWTGHEGRGQIPEIIGMIAPVERWVAGADAQTMASYRLRYSCHGIGDCYAIEGIIYTISAYGTDMWVDVRSVSPPAQPEPTPPPMSDTWGALVRDGEAVFAGGGRGYVRLSEADRLTVRFRPTATGDIAVRVYNVRGAKVWEQVIPGVAGQLGTCEWPCMDANNALVASGVYVVTVKGPGLDVKRRIAVVK
;
A
#
# COMPACT_ATOMS: atom_id res chain seq x y z
N MET A 1 -78.26 -26.73 14.35
CA MET A 1 -76.82 -26.96 14.56
C MET A 1 -76.07 -25.65 14.34
N ARG A 2 -75.79 -24.90 15.42
CA ARG A 2 -74.92 -23.70 15.40
C ARG A 2 -73.56 -24.12 15.96
N ARG A 3 -72.49 -24.01 15.16
CA ARG A 3 -71.11 -24.22 15.65
C ARG A 3 -70.58 -22.89 16.20
N LEU A 4 -70.27 -22.88 17.50
CA LEU A 4 -69.47 -21.85 18.15
C LEU A 4 -68.00 -22.02 17.70
N LEU A 5 -67.41 -20.95 17.17
CA LEU A 5 -65.96 -20.82 16.99
C LEU A 5 -65.42 -20.05 18.20
N ALA A 6 -64.60 -20.71 19.00
CA ALA A 6 -63.82 -20.10 20.07
C ALA A 6 -62.59 -19.41 19.46
N PHE A 7 -62.50 -18.09 19.61
CA PHE A 7 -61.28 -17.33 19.34
C PHE A 7 -60.38 -17.40 20.56
N SER A 8 -59.27 -18.12 20.46
CA SER A 8 -58.16 -18.01 21.41
C SER A 8 -57.34 -16.77 21.05
N ALA A 9 -57.33 -15.78 21.94
CA ALA A 9 -56.45 -14.63 21.85
C ALA A 9 -55.00 -15.08 22.09
N LEU A 10 -54.19 -15.08 21.04
CA LEU A 10 -52.75 -15.26 21.13
C LEU A 10 -52.15 -13.91 21.58
N THR A 11 -51.80 -13.80 22.85
CA THR A 11 -50.98 -12.70 23.37
C THR A 11 -49.58 -12.82 22.78
N ILE A 12 -49.31 -12.07 21.70
CA ILE A 12 -47.96 -11.85 21.21
C ILE A 12 -47.26 -10.98 22.25
N SER A 13 -46.42 -11.59 23.07
CA SER A 13 -45.46 -10.87 23.90
C SER A 13 -44.51 -10.11 22.97
N ALA A 14 -44.66 -8.79 22.89
CA ALA A 14 -43.68 -7.91 22.29
C ALA A 14 -42.40 -7.98 23.13
N ALA A 15 -41.54 -8.95 22.81
CA ALA A 15 -40.14 -8.89 23.22
C ALA A 15 -39.57 -7.63 22.59
N GLY A 16 -39.31 -6.61 23.42
CA GLY A 16 -38.69 -5.38 22.98
C GLY A 16 -37.38 -5.71 22.27
N LEU A 17 -37.34 -5.51 20.96
CA LEU A 17 -36.10 -5.37 20.21
C LEU A 17 -35.43 -4.11 20.75
N VAL A 18 -34.56 -4.27 21.75
CA VAL A 18 -33.60 -3.23 22.10
C VAL A 18 -32.74 -3.07 20.85
N ALA A 19 -32.94 -1.99 20.11
CA ALA A 19 -32.07 -1.64 19.00
C ALA A 19 -30.64 -1.61 19.54
N GLN A 20 -29.76 -2.47 19.01
CA GLN A 20 -28.37 -2.53 19.43
C GLN A 20 -27.74 -1.16 19.11
N SER A 21 -27.49 -0.36 20.14
CA SER A 21 -26.82 0.93 19.98
C SER A 21 -25.35 0.66 19.65
N VAL A 22 -24.92 1.07 18.46
CA VAL A 22 -23.51 1.02 18.06
C VAL A 22 -22.77 2.16 18.76
N ASP A 23 -21.62 1.85 19.36
CA ASP A 23 -20.72 2.84 19.95
C ASP A 23 -20.01 3.62 18.83
N VAL A 24 -20.65 4.69 18.36
CA VAL A 24 -20.16 5.51 17.24
C VAL A 24 -18.79 6.12 17.58
N ASP A 25 -18.61 6.60 18.81
CA ASP A 25 -17.39 7.30 19.22
C ASP A 25 -16.17 6.38 19.14
N ARG A 26 -16.29 5.13 19.58
CA ARG A 26 -15.23 4.12 19.48
C ARG A 26 -14.75 3.93 18.04
N TYR A 27 -15.67 3.75 17.08
CA TYR A 27 -15.28 3.54 15.67
C TYR A 27 -14.89 4.82 14.95
N LEU A 28 -15.34 5.99 15.44
CA LEU A 28 -15.02 7.27 14.85
C LEU A 28 -13.67 7.81 15.29
N TRP A 29 -13.30 7.63 16.57
CA TRP A 29 -12.12 8.28 17.15
C TRP A 29 -10.95 7.35 17.40
N GLU A 30 -11.16 6.04 17.49
CA GLU A 30 -10.05 5.11 17.63
C GLU A 30 -9.54 4.66 16.26
N THR A 31 -8.22 4.62 16.07
CA THR A 31 -7.57 3.99 14.91
C THR A 31 -6.58 2.93 15.36
N CYS A 32 -6.34 1.93 14.51
CA CYS A 32 -5.40 0.86 14.83
C CYS A 32 -3.98 1.29 14.47
N VAL A 33 -3.06 1.16 15.44
CA VAL A 33 -1.62 1.33 15.24
C VAL A 33 -0.93 0.05 15.71
N SER A 34 -0.04 -0.48 14.88
CA SER A 34 0.80 -1.63 15.27
C SER A 34 2.12 -1.13 15.86
N SER A 35 2.42 -1.57 17.09
CA SER A 35 3.68 -1.28 17.79
C SER A 35 4.59 -2.51 17.83
N ASN A 36 5.88 -2.32 18.16
CA ASN A 36 6.85 -3.42 18.31
C ASN A 36 6.89 -4.37 17.09
N VAL A 37 6.76 -3.82 15.89
CA VAL A 37 6.69 -4.60 14.65
C VAL A 37 8.03 -5.25 14.36
N ALA A 38 8.11 -6.57 14.51
CA ALA A 38 9.30 -7.38 14.25
C ALA A 38 9.15 -8.23 12.97
N ALA A 39 8.81 -7.57 11.86
CA ALA A 39 8.60 -8.23 10.57
C ALA A 39 9.93 -8.67 9.91
N PRO A 40 9.92 -9.71 9.06
CA PRO A 40 11.07 -10.08 8.24
C PRO A 40 11.57 -8.90 7.40
N GLN A 41 12.90 -8.68 7.41
CA GLN A 41 13.51 -7.56 6.67
C GLN A 41 13.19 -7.61 5.16
N GLU A 42 13.04 -8.81 4.60
CA GLU A 42 12.66 -9.00 3.20
C GLU A 42 11.30 -8.38 2.82
N ASP A 43 10.33 -8.38 3.73
CA ASP A 43 9.01 -7.79 3.47
C ASP A 43 9.08 -6.25 3.59
N VAL A 44 9.85 -5.74 4.56
CA VAL A 44 10.10 -4.31 4.71
C VAL A 44 10.87 -3.74 3.52
N ASP A 45 11.89 -4.45 3.04
CA ASP A 45 12.68 -4.05 1.86
C ASP A 45 11.84 -4.10 0.59
N ALA A 46 10.96 -5.11 0.45
CA ALA A 46 10.02 -5.17 -0.67
C ALA A 46 9.05 -3.98 -0.66
N LEU A 47 8.47 -3.64 0.50
CA LEU A 47 7.61 -2.46 0.65
C LEU A 47 8.35 -1.18 0.24
N ARG A 48 9.55 -0.98 0.78
CA ARG A 48 10.38 0.21 0.48
C ARG A 48 10.75 0.28 -1.00
N THR A 49 11.03 -0.85 -1.63
CA THR A 49 11.30 -0.93 -3.07
C THR A 49 10.09 -0.50 -3.89
N GLU A 50 8.89 -0.97 -3.55
CA GLU A 50 7.67 -0.56 -4.26
C GLU A 50 7.35 0.93 -4.06
N VAL A 51 7.61 1.47 -2.86
CA VAL A 51 7.49 2.92 -2.60
C VAL A 51 8.49 3.71 -3.42
N ASP A 52 9.75 3.30 -3.50
CA ASP A 52 10.75 3.97 -4.35
C ASP A 52 10.32 3.96 -5.82
N ARG A 53 9.72 2.88 -6.31
CA ARG A 53 9.18 2.80 -7.69
C ARG A 53 8.07 3.83 -7.92
N ILE A 54 7.18 4.03 -6.96
CA ILE A 54 6.12 5.07 -7.03
C ILE A 54 6.77 6.46 -7.06
N LEU A 55 7.65 6.74 -6.09
CA LEU A 55 8.28 8.06 -5.95
C LEU A 55 9.09 8.47 -7.18
N ASN A 56 9.80 7.51 -7.79
CA ASN A 56 10.59 7.75 -9.01
C ASN A 56 9.73 7.91 -10.28
N ALA A 57 8.49 7.39 -10.28
CA ALA A 57 7.61 7.48 -11.43
C ALA A 57 6.87 8.83 -11.53
N GLY A 58 6.76 9.57 -10.43
CA GLY A 58 5.93 10.77 -10.36
C GLY A 58 4.44 10.45 -10.52
N HIS A 59 3.66 11.39 -11.05
CA HIS A 59 2.23 11.21 -11.30
C HIS A 59 1.94 9.91 -12.04
N LEU A 60 1.08 9.06 -11.47
CA LEU A 60 0.74 7.78 -12.08
C LEU A 60 -0.56 7.88 -12.90
N ALA A 61 -0.62 7.18 -14.03
CA ALA A 61 -1.87 6.92 -14.77
C ALA A 61 -2.67 5.80 -14.06
N PRO A 62 -3.96 5.54 -14.38
CA PRO A 62 -4.64 4.31 -13.97
C PRO A 62 -3.84 3.05 -14.37
N LEU A 63 -3.86 2.01 -13.53
CA LEU A 63 -3.29 0.71 -13.90
C LEU A 63 -4.19 0.05 -14.94
N ARG A 64 -3.62 -0.40 -16.06
CA ARG A 64 -4.37 -1.06 -17.13
C ARG A 64 -4.09 -2.55 -17.15
N MET A 65 -5.15 -3.35 -17.25
CA MET A 65 -5.08 -4.80 -17.19
C MET A 65 -6.02 -5.46 -18.20
N GLN A 66 -5.54 -6.56 -18.77
CA GLN A 66 -6.27 -7.43 -19.67
C GLN A 66 -5.83 -8.86 -19.39
N GLN A 67 -6.77 -9.70 -19.00
CA GLN A 67 -6.56 -11.10 -18.65
C GLN A 67 -7.38 -12.04 -19.55
N ALA A 68 -8.07 -11.50 -20.55
CA ALA A 68 -8.98 -12.22 -21.43
C ALA A 68 -8.59 -12.10 -22.90
N ASP A 69 -9.18 -12.95 -23.73
CA ASP A 69 -8.99 -13.01 -25.18
C ASP A 69 -9.70 -11.88 -25.93
N GLN A 70 -10.65 -11.20 -25.27
CA GLN A 70 -11.37 -10.07 -25.85
C GLN A 70 -10.49 -8.83 -25.93
N LYS A 71 -10.11 -8.48 -27.16
CA LYS A 71 -9.22 -7.36 -27.51
C LYS A 71 -9.76 -5.98 -27.12
N VAL A 72 -11.06 -5.89 -26.81
CA VAL A 72 -11.80 -4.65 -26.60
C VAL A 72 -12.13 -4.39 -25.12
N GLU A 73 -12.00 -5.38 -24.24
CA GLU A 73 -12.40 -5.25 -22.83
C GLU A 73 -11.21 -5.01 -21.91
N GLY A 74 -10.64 -3.80 -21.99
CA GLY A 74 -9.63 -3.37 -21.03
C GLY A 74 -10.23 -3.10 -19.65
N TYR A 75 -9.41 -3.25 -18.61
CA TYR A 75 -9.79 -2.97 -17.24
C TYR A 75 -8.85 -1.96 -16.60
N SER A 76 -9.42 -0.92 -15.99
CA SER A 76 -8.64 0.15 -15.36
C SER A 76 -8.81 0.10 -13.85
N LEU A 77 -7.69 0.14 -13.14
CA LEU A 77 -7.62 0.11 -11.68
C LEU A 77 -7.00 1.39 -11.15
N TYR A 78 -7.34 1.73 -9.91
CA TYR A 78 -6.82 2.91 -9.22
C TYR A 78 -7.07 4.19 -10.00
N GLN A 79 -8.25 4.27 -10.62
CA GLN A 79 -8.63 5.43 -11.41
C GLN A 79 -8.99 6.62 -10.53
N GLU A 80 -9.28 6.41 -9.25
CA GLU A 80 -9.65 7.46 -8.33
C GLU A 80 -8.44 8.37 -8.05
N PRO A 81 -8.55 9.69 -8.29
CA PRO A 81 -7.53 10.65 -7.90
C PRO A 81 -7.25 10.55 -6.40
N GLY A 82 -5.98 10.57 -6.02
CA GLY A 82 -5.58 10.38 -4.62
C GLY A 82 -5.62 8.94 -4.11
N ARG A 83 -6.02 7.92 -4.89
CA ARG A 83 -6.05 6.51 -4.40
C ARG A 83 -4.70 6.04 -3.85
N ILE A 84 -3.60 6.48 -4.47
CA ILE A 84 -2.24 6.13 -4.06
C ILE A 84 -1.85 6.73 -2.69
N VAL A 85 -2.50 7.82 -2.27
CA VAL A 85 -2.23 8.50 -1.00
C VAL A 85 -2.50 7.57 0.18
N ALA A 86 -3.59 6.79 0.13
CA ALA A 86 -3.89 5.80 1.18
C ALA A 86 -2.78 4.76 1.34
N THR A 87 -2.29 4.21 0.23
CA THR A 87 -1.20 3.22 0.22
C THR A 87 0.09 3.81 0.79
N LEU A 88 0.46 5.02 0.37
CA LEU A 88 1.66 5.70 0.86
C LEU A 88 1.53 6.09 2.34
N ALA A 89 0.34 6.50 2.79
CA ALA A 89 0.06 6.78 4.19
C ALA A 89 0.20 5.53 5.06
N MET A 90 -0.35 4.40 4.62
CA MET A 90 -0.20 3.12 5.31
C MET A 90 1.26 2.64 5.34
N ALA A 91 2.03 2.90 4.28
CA ALA A 91 3.45 2.53 4.22
C ALA A 91 4.33 3.39 5.13
N TYR A 92 3.94 4.65 5.34
CA TYR A 92 4.74 5.71 5.95
C TYR A 92 5.48 5.33 7.24
N PRO A 93 4.86 4.63 8.22
CA PRO A 93 5.54 4.23 9.46
C PRO A 93 6.71 3.25 9.25
N TYR A 94 6.77 2.57 8.11
CA TYR A 94 7.78 1.56 7.80
C TYR A 94 8.91 2.10 6.88
N LEU A 95 8.80 3.35 6.44
CA LEU A 95 9.74 3.99 5.54
C LEU A 95 10.94 4.58 6.27
N THR A 96 12.04 4.74 5.56
CA THR A 96 13.18 5.54 6.04
C THR A 96 12.82 7.03 6.10
N ALA A 97 13.54 7.82 6.90
CA ALA A 97 13.32 9.27 6.98
C ALA A 97 13.42 9.96 5.60
N THR A 98 14.34 9.51 4.74
CA THR A 98 14.49 10.01 3.36
C THR A 98 13.24 9.72 2.53
N GLN A 99 12.76 8.47 2.57
CA GLN A 99 11.56 8.08 1.84
C GLN A 99 10.31 8.82 2.36
N GLN A 100 10.19 9.01 3.67
CA GLN A 100 9.10 9.81 4.24
C GLN A 100 9.11 11.25 3.73
N ALA A 101 10.29 11.88 3.65
CA ALA A 101 10.41 13.22 3.07
C ALA A 101 9.98 13.25 1.59
N GLN A 102 10.39 12.24 0.81
CA GLN A 102 9.97 12.12 -0.59
C GLN A 102 8.47 11.85 -0.73
N VAL A 103 7.87 11.05 0.15
CA VAL A 103 6.41 10.84 0.19
C VAL A 103 5.68 12.16 0.46
N ARG A 104 6.18 13.00 1.39
CA ARG A 104 5.59 14.33 1.62
C ARG A 104 5.64 15.19 0.36
N THR A 105 6.78 15.22 -0.34
CA THR A 105 6.91 15.93 -1.62
C THR A 105 5.96 15.39 -2.67
N TYR A 106 5.86 14.06 -2.81
CA TYR A 106 4.97 13.41 -3.77
C TYR A 106 3.51 13.76 -3.51
N ILE A 107 3.04 13.62 -2.27
CA ILE A 107 1.63 13.87 -1.92
C ILE A 107 1.26 15.35 -2.10
N ARG A 108 2.17 16.28 -1.75
CA ARG A 108 1.98 17.70 -2.05
C ARG A 108 1.86 17.97 -3.55
N ALA A 109 2.65 17.27 -4.38
CA ALA A 109 2.54 17.39 -5.84
C ALA A 109 1.21 16.84 -6.38
N GLU A 110 0.73 15.71 -5.86
CA GLU A 110 -0.60 15.17 -6.21
C GLU A 110 -1.72 16.16 -5.83
N CYS A 111 -1.68 16.73 -4.63
CA CYS A 111 -2.69 17.66 -4.14
C CYS A 111 -2.67 19.02 -4.87
N ALA A 112 -1.49 19.48 -5.29
CA ALA A 112 -1.34 20.71 -6.07
C ALA A 112 -1.86 20.58 -7.51
N ASN A 113 -2.02 19.36 -8.02
CA ASN A 113 -2.47 19.11 -9.39
C ASN A 113 -3.98 18.78 -9.43
N PRO A 114 -4.83 19.61 -10.08
CA PRO A 114 -6.28 19.41 -10.12
C PRO A 114 -6.75 18.06 -10.69
N SER A 115 -5.92 17.38 -11.48
CA SER A 115 -6.27 16.08 -12.07
C SER A 115 -5.86 14.86 -11.22
N TRP A 116 -4.98 15.05 -10.22
CA TRP A 116 -4.52 13.98 -9.32
C TRP A 116 -4.98 14.15 -7.87
N ALA A 117 -5.39 15.37 -7.49
CA ALA A 117 -5.87 15.65 -6.16
C ALA A 117 -7.12 14.81 -5.80
N PRO A 118 -7.27 14.35 -4.54
CA PRO A 118 -8.44 13.59 -4.09
C PRO A 118 -9.80 14.27 -4.34
N TRP A 119 -9.81 15.59 -4.50
CA TRP A 119 -10.98 16.42 -4.80
C TRP A 119 -11.08 16.84 -6.27
N SER A 120 -10.40 16.14 -7.19
CA SER A 120 -10.47 16.40 -8.62
C SER A 120 -11.91 16.39 -9.14
N VAL A 121 -12.26 17.41 -9.93
CA VAL A 121 -13.59 17.55 -10.56
C VAL A 121 -13.79 16.58 -11.73
N GLN A 122 -12.71 16.12 -12.38
CA GLN A 122 -12.77 15.07 -13.39
C GLN A 122 -13.08 13.72 -12.76
N MET A 123 -12.76 13.58 -11.47
CA MET A 123 -13.09 12.43 -10.65
C MET A 123 -12.38 11.13 -11.04
N HIS A 124 -11.56 11.15 -12.09
CA HIS A 124 -10.67 10.08 -12.50
C HIS A 124 -9.30 10.64 -12.84
N LEU A 125 -8.26 9.83 -12.66
CA LEU A 125 -6.94 10.13 -13.18
C LEU A 125 -7.01 10.24 -14.71
N PRO A 126 -6.24 11.15 -15.34
CA PRO A 126 -6.20 11.22 -16.79
C PRO A 126 -5.63 9.92 -17.34
N PRO A 127 -6.39 9.17 -18.15
CA PRO A 127 -5.99 7.81 -18.52
C PRO A 127 -4.72 7.76 -19.37
N GLN A 128 -4.40 8.83 -20.11
CA GLN A 128 -3.21 8.92 -20.98
C GLN A 128 -2.08 9.80 -20.41
N GLN A 129 -2.21 10.34 -19.19
CA GLN A 129 -1.18 11.18 -18.58
C GLN A 129 -0.59 10.51 -17.34
N GLY A 130 0.65 10.88 -17.02
CA GLY A 130 1.42 10.24 -15.96
C GLY A 130 2.10 8.95 -16.42
N SER A 131 2.87 8.37 -15.50
CA SER A 131 3.62 7.13 -15.71
C SER A 131 2.67 5.94 -15.74
N ARG A 132 2.85 5.09 -16.77
CA ARG A 132 2.14 3.81 -16.89
C ARG A 132 2.58 2.88 -15.78
N ARG A 133 1.65 2.08 -15.26
CA ARG A 133 1.89 1.23 -14.09
C ARG A 133 2.24 -0.20 -14.52
N GLU A 134 1.60 -0.71 -15.55
CA GLU A 134 1.66 -2.09 -16.01
C GLU A 134 3.04 -2.54 -16.50
N TRP A 135 3.35 -3.84 -16.34
CA TRP A 135 4.62 -4.42 -16.79
C TRP A 135 4.78 -4.57 -18.30
N TYR A 136 3.67 -4.48 -19.04
CA TYR A 136 3.64 -4.70 -20.46
C TYR A 136 2.98 -3.53 -21.16
N THR A 137 3.53 -3.16 -22.30
CA THR A 137 2.87 -2.24 -23.21
C THR A 137 2.26 -3.05 -24.33
N MET A 138 0.98 -2.83 -24.61
CA MET A 138 0.40 -3.31 -25.85
C MET A 138 0.66 -2.24 -26.92
N VAL A 139 1.45 -2.61 -27.92
CA VAL A 139 1.81 -1.79 -29.07
C VAL A 139 1.05 -2.32 -30.28
N GLY A 140 0.53 -1.45 -31.15
CA GLY A 140 0.04 -1.85 -32.47
C GLY A 140 -1.47 -1.85 -32.71
N MET A 141 -2.28 -1.30 -31.81
CA MET A 141 -3.69 -0.99 -32.10
C MET A 141 -3.96 0.45 -31.71
N GLY A 142 -3.68 1.37 -32.65
CA GLY A 142 -4.04 2.77 -32.49
C GLY A 142 -5.56 2.90 -32.32
N PRO A 143 -6.05 3.90 -31.55
CA PRO A 143 -7.47 4.14 -31.42
C PRO A 143 -8.07 4.40 -32.81
N THR A 144 -8.72 3.41 -33.39
CA THR A 144 -9.56 3.58 -34.57
C THR A 144 -10.95 3.95 -34.10
N HIS A 145 -11.48 5.09 -34.55
CA HIS A 145 -12.88 5.42 -34.29
C HIS A 145 -13.73 4.62 -35.28
N MET A 146 -14.29 3.50 -34.83
CA MET A 146 -15.05 2.59 -35.68
C MET A 146 -16.48 2.47 -35.19
N TRP A 147 -17.41 2.43 -36.15
CA TRP A 147 -18.78 2.05 -35.88
C TRP A 147 -18.83 0.55 -35.62
N ASP A 148 -19.21 0.14 -34.42
CA ASP A 148 -19.48 -1.26 -34.11
C ASP A 148 -20.95 -1.57 -34.47
N GLN A 149 -21.14 -2.41 -35.49
CA GLN A 149 -22.47 -2.79 -35.98
C GLN A 149 -23.25 -3.62 -34.97
N ASP A 150 -22.60 -4.31 -34.05
CA ASP A 150 -23.26 -5.19 -33.08
C ASP A 150 -23.73 -4.43 -31.84
N SER A 151 -22.98 -3.39 -31.43
CA SER A 151 -23.34 -2.55 -30.27
C SER A 151 -24.03 -1.23 -30.62
N GLY A 152 -24.01 -0.81 -31.89
CA GLY A 152 -24.68 0.41 -32.35
C GLY A 152 -24.09 1.71 -31.80
N ILE A 153 -22.84 1.68 -31.33
CA ILE A 153 -22.10 2.83 -30.82
C ILE A 153 -20.78 3.03 -31.57
N TRP A 154 -20.36 4.29 -31.68
CA TRP A 154 -18.99 4.61 -32.10
C TRP A 154 -18.04 4.25 -30.96
N VAL A 155 -17.16 3.30 -31.22
CA VAL A 155 -16.14 2.86 -30.25
C VAL A 155 -14.77 3.35 -30.69
N THR A 156 -14.04 3.91 -29.74
CA THR A 156 -12.59 4.09 -29.87
C THR A 156 -11.96 2.69 -29.76
N THR A 157 -11.78 1.98 -30.87
CA THR A 157 -11.09 0.69 -30.91
C THR A 157 -9.59 0.93 -30.81
N GLY A 158 -9.07 0.93 -29.59
CA GLY A 158 -7.65 0.94 -29.29
C GLY A 158 -7.40 0.16 -28.01
N VAL A 159 -6.15 -0.21 -27.74
CA VAL A 159 -5.82 -0.98 -26.54
C VAL A 159 -6.39 -0.28 -25.29
N TRP A 160 -7.05 -1.05 -24.43
CA TRP A 160 -7.60 -0.68 -23.11
C TRP A 160 -8.99 -0.03 -23.10
N GLN A 161 -9.48 0.50 -24.23
CA GLN A 161 -10.82 1.12 -24.38
C GLN A 161 -11.34 1.87 -23.14
N TRP A 162 -10.60 2.90 -22.71
CA TRP A 162 -10.98 3.69 -21.53
C TRP A 162 -12.44 4.15 -21.58
N ASP A 163 -12.89 4.72 -22.70
CA ASP A 163 -14.24 5.28 -22.83
C ASP A 163 -15.34 4.22 -22.63
N TRP A 164 -15.11 3.01 -23.16
CA TRP A 164 -16.02 1.87 -23.01
C TRP A 164 -16.04 1.38 -21.56
N TRP A 165 -14.87 1.13 -20.97
CA TRP A 165 -14.75 0.69 -19.58
C TRP A 165 -15.34 1.72 -18.63
N TRP A 166 -15.09 3.00 -18.89
CA TRP A 166 -15.62 4.12 -18.14
C TRP A 166 -17.15 4.17 -18.18
N ALA A 167 -17.74 4.00 -19.36
CA ALA A 167 -19.18 4.01 -19.54
C ALA A 167 -19.88 2.83 -18.83
N LEU A 168 -19.23 1.66 -18.76
CA LEU A 168 -19.85 0.47 -18.18
C LEU A 168 -19.62 0.30 -16.69
N ASP A 169 -18.43 0.62 -16.19
CA ASP A 169 -18.02 0.28 -14.83
C ASP A 169 -17.36 1.48 -14.14
N GLY A 170 -16.40 2.13 -14.81
CA GLY A 170 -15.59 3.20 -14.21
C GLY A 170 -16.39 4.35 -13.62
N ARG A 171 -17.40 4.86 -14.33
CA ARG A 171 -18.20 6.03 -13.90
C ARG A 171 -19.06 5.76 -12.66
N GLN A 172 -19.44 4.51 -12.42
CA GLN A 172 -20.28 4.13 -11.29
C GLN A 172 -19.47 3.89 -10.02
N ARG A 173 -18.17 3.57 -10.13
CA ARG A 173 -17.34 3.22 -8.97
C ARG A 173 -17.22 4.35 -7.95
N PRO A 174 -17.32 4.03 -6.63
CA PRO A 174 -17.24 5.01 -5.57
C PRO A 174 -15.80 5.44 -5.35
N ARG A 175 -15.61 6.71 -5.00
CA ARG A 175 -14.29 7.35 -4.99
C ARG A 175 -14.01 8.09 -3.71
N ILE A 176 -15.05 8.32 -2.92
CA ILE A 176 -15.00 9.07 -1.68
C ILE A 176 -14.05 8.45 -0.64
N ALA A 177 -13.76 7.14 -0.73
CA ALA A 177 -12.81 6.45 0.13
C ALA A 177 -11.38 7.06 0.10
N THR A 178 -11.03 7.78 -0.97
CA THR A 178 -9.72 8.47 -1.09
C THR A 178 -9.49 9.54 -0.02
N LEU A 179 -10.56 10.13 0.54
CA LEU A 179 -10.47 11.08 1.65
C LEU A 179 -9.88 10.44 2.91
N TYR A 180 -10.11 9.14 3.12
CA TYR A 180 -9.47 8.41 4.23
C TYR A 180 -7.95 8.37 4.07
N GLY A 181 -7.45 8.18 2.86
CA GLY A 181 -6.01 8.24 2.58
C GLY A 181 -5.40 9.60 2.92
N LEU A 182 -6.11 10.69 2.59
CA LEU A 182 -5.67 12.04 2.91
C LEU A 182 -5.62 12.30 4.43
N TRP A 183 -6.68 11.93 5.16
CA TRP A 183 -6.69 12.02 6.62
C TRP A 183 -5.55 11.18 7.23
N LEU A 184 -5.41 9.92 6.80
CA LEU A 184 -4.41 9.01 7.34
C LEU A 184 -3.00 9.56 7.09
N TYR A 185 -2.73 10.10 5.90
CA TYR A 185 -1.47 10.76 5.57
C TYR A 185 -1.18 11.92 6.54
N ALA A 186 -2.12 12.87 6.70
CA ALA A 186 -1.94 14.01 7.57
C ALA A 186 -1.70 13.57 9.03
N PHE A 187 -2.42 12.54 9.47
CA PHE A 187 -2.25 11.95 10.80
C PHE A 187 -0.87 11.32 10.98
N VAL A 188 -0.42 10.41 10.11
CA VAL A 188 0.85 9.68 10.31
C VAL A 188 2.09 10.51 10.00
N SER A 189 1.98 11.51 9.12
CA SER A 189 3.10 12.37 8.72
C SER A 189 3.20 13.66 9.53
N GLY A 190 2.11 14.09 10.16
CA GLY A 190 1.97 15.42 10.77
C GLY A 190 1.77 16.56 9.77
N ASP A 191 1.72 16.28 8.46
CA ASP A 191 1.59 17.28 7.39
C ASP A 191 0.12 17.73 7.21
N TRP A 192 -0.42 18.38 8.24
CA TRP A 192 -1.78 18.93 8.24
C TRP A 192 -1.96 20.14 7.33
N ASP A 193 -0.86 20.75 6.87
CA ASP A 193 -0.91 21.90 5.97
C ASP A 193 -1.61 21.53 4.66
N VAL A 194 -1.38 20.33 4.12
CA VAL A 194 -2.06 19.83 2.91
C VAL A 194 -3.59 19.81 3.07
N VAL A 195 -4.08 19.47 4.26
CA VAL A 195 -5.52 19.49 4.53
C VAL A 195 -6.01 20.93 4.71
N ARG A 196 -5.26 21.74 5.47
CA ARG A 196 -5.63 23.14 5.76
C ARG A 196 -5.72 23.99 4.51
N ASP A 197 -4.72 23.89 3.64
CA ASP A 197 -4.59 24.69 2.42
C ASP A 197 -5.67 24.35 1.38
N HIS A 198 -6.29 23.17 1.50
CA HIS A 198 -7.28 22.66 0.56
C HIS A 198 -8.64 22.35 1.19
N TRP A 199 -8.90 22.86 2.40
CA TRP A 199 -10.06 22.46 3.20
C TRP A 199 -11.39 22.64 2.45
N ASP A 200 -11.59 23.79 1.79
CA ASP A 200 -12.85 24.03 1.05
C ASP A 200 -13.03 23.07 -0.14
N ALA A 201 -11.96 22.71 -0.85
CA ALA A 201 -12.04 21.74 -1.94
C ALA A 201 -12.37 20.33 -1.42
N ILE A 202 -11.79 19.96 -0.28
CA ILE A 202 -12.07 18.70 0.42
C ILE A 202 -13.54 18.64 0.85
N LYS A 203 -14.07 19.71 1.47
CA LYS A 203 -15.49 19.79 1.86
C LYS A 203 -16.43 19.69 0.66
N ASN A 204 -16.12 20.40 -0.42
CA ASN A 204 -16.93 20.36 -1.64
C ASN A 204 -16.95 18.96 -2.27
N CYS A 205 -15.81 18.28 -2.32
CA CYS A 205 -15.74 16.89 -2.73
C CYS A 205 -16.61 16.00 -1.82
N TYR A 206 -16.48 16.13 -0.51
CA TYR A 206 -17.29 15.35 0.41
C TYR A 206 -18.78 15.57 0.21
N TYR A 207 -19.27 16.81 0.19
CA TYR A 207 -20.70 17.05 0.01
C TYR A 207 -21.22 16.59 -1.35
N GLY A 208 -20.41 16.67 -2.41
CA GLY A 208 -20.78 16.18 -3.74
C GLY A 208 -20.93 14.67 -3.83
N TYR A 209 -20.22 13.90 -2.98
CA TYR A 209 -20.11 12.43 -3.14
C TYR A 209 -20.31 11.63 -1.86
N ARG A 210 -20.74 12.24 -0.75
CA ARG A 210 -20.95 11.55 0.54
C ARG A 210 -21.93 10.39 0.47
N GLU A 211 -22.86 10.39 -0.49
CA GLU A 211 -23.80 9.27 -0.70
C GLU A 211 -23.08 7.99 -1.14
N GLN A 212 -21.87 8.10 -1.71
CA GLN A 212 -21.02 6.96 -2.05
C GLN A 212 -20.42 6.26 -0.81
N ALA A 213 -20.48 6.87 0.38
CA ALA A 213 -19.89 6.35 1.61
C ALA A 213 -20.81 5.35 2.34
N GLU A 214 -21.48 4.47 1.59
CA GLU A 214 -22.51 3.55 2.10
C GLU A 214 -22.15 2.06 2.00
N THR A 215 -20.93 1.74 1.55
CA THR A 215 -20.36 0.38 1.55
C THR A 215 -19.30 0.27 2.63
N TYR A 216 -19.00 -0.92 3.14
CA TYR A 216 -18.00 -1.05 4.22
C TYR A 216 -16.62 -0.48 3.83
N GLY A 217 -16.25 -0.56 2.57
CA GLY A 217 -15.03 0.01 2.01
C GLY A 217 -15.02 1.54 1.85
N THR A 218 -16.19 2.19 1.87
CA THR A 218 -16.32 3.62 1.57
C THR A 218 -16.81 4.47 2.74
N VAL A 219 -17.40 3.84 3.77
CA VAL A 219 -17.84 4.51 5.02
C VAL A 219 -16.68 5.23 5.73
N SER A 220 -15.44 4.79 5.50
CA SER A 220 -14.21 5.42 6.01
C SER A 220 -14.07 6.91 5.61
N ALA A 221 -14.74 7.35 4.54
CA ALA A 221 -14.80 8.76 4.18
C ALA A 221 -15.45 9.64 5.26
N HIS A 222 -16.50 9.17 5.92
CA HIS A 222 -17.13 9.93 7.02
C HIS A 222 -16.18 10.07 8.21
N ILE A 223 -15.44 9.00 8.52
CA ILE A 223 -14.40 9.01 9.56
C ILE A 223 -13.35 10.08 9.24
N ALA A 224 -12.84 10.05 8.01
CA ALA A 224 -11.83 11.00 7.55
C ALA A 224 -12.30 12.45 7.70
N MET A 225 -13.53 12.73 7.26
CA MET A 225 -14.09 14.08 7.31
C MET A 225 -14.34 14.58 8.73
N ALA A 226 -14.84 13.74 9.64
CA ALA A 226 -15.01 14.12 11.03
C ALA A 226 -13.66 14.44 11.69
N ARG A 227 -12.66 13.59 11.47
CA ARG A 227 -11.33 13.76 12.05
C ARG A 227 -10.61 14.99 11.48
N MET A 228 -10.67 15.22 10.17
CA MET A 228 -10.11 16.44 9.57
C MET A 228 -10.86 17.70 10.07
N ALA A 229 -12.20 17.67 10.13
CA ALA A 229 -12.99 18.79 10.62
C ALA A 229 -12.68 19.16 12.08
N GLN A 230 -12.46 18.16 12.93
CA GLN A 230 -12.00 18.36 14.32
C GLN A 230 -10.68 19.14 14.37
N VAL A 231 -9.71 18.81 13.51
CA VAL A 231 -8.41 19.52 13.46
C VAL A 231 -8.56 20.92 12.86
N MET A 232 -9.48 21.11 11.91
CA MET A 232 -9.76 22.41 11.30
C MET A 232 -10.63 23.34 12.18
N GLY A 233 -11.20 22.83 13.28
CA GLY A 233 -12.17 23.57 14.10
C GLY A 233 -13.51 23.81 13.39
N ASP A 234 -13.84 23.01 12.37
CA ASP A 234 -15.07 23.12 11.59
C ASP A 234 -16.19 22.30 12.25
N THR A 235 -16.92 22.93 13.18
CA THR A 235 -17.95 22.27 13.99
C THR A 235 -19.12 21.75 13.16
N ASP A 236 -19.46 22.43 12.07
CA ASP A 236 -20.58 22.05 11.21
C ASP A 236 -20.23 20.80 10.39
N MET A 237 -19.04 20.77 9.79
CA MET A 237 -18.59 19.57 9.08
C MET A 237 -18.43 18.38 10.03
N LEU A 238 -17.91 18.62 11.25
CA LEU A 238 -17.79 17.59 12.28
C LEU A 238 -19.17 16.99 12.63
N ALA A 239 -20.18 17.82 12.89
CA ALA A 239 -21.53 17.35 13.21
C ALA A 239 -22.16 16.57 12.04
N ASN A 240 -22.04 17.09 10.81
CA ASN A 240 -22.61 16.46 9.61
C ASN A 240 -21.95 15.10 9.31
N SER A 241 -20.63 15.02 9.35
CA SER A 241 -19.89 13.78 9.07
C SER A 241 -20.10 12.74 10.17
N THR A 242 -20.13 13.14 11.44
CA THR A 242 -20.46 12.26 12.58
C THR A 242 -21.87 11.67 12.45
N SER A 243 -22.87 12.50 12.13
CA SER A 243 -24.25 12.02 11.92
C SER A 243 -24.35 11.05 10.74
N SER A 244 -23.69 11.36 9.62
CA SER A 244 -23.66 10.49 8.44
C SER A 244 -22.97 9.15 8.71
N PHE A 245 -21.88 9.18 9.49
CA PHE A 245 -21.19 7.98 9.95
C PHE A 245 -22.10 7.10 10.83
N ALA A 246 -22.75 7.69 11.83
CA ALA A 246 -23.67 6.97 12.71
C ALA A 246 -24.81 6.28 11.92
N ALA A 247 -25.40 6.99 10.95
CA ALA A 247 -26.42 6.41 10.07
C ALA A 247 -25.86 5.24 9.25
N SER A 248 -24.63 5.37 8.75
CA SER A 248 -23.97 4.31 7.98
C SER A 248 -23.63 3.08 8.83
N LEU A 249 -23.20 3.24 10.09
CA LEU A 249 -22.99 2.12 11.01
C LEU A 249 -24.31 1.40 11.33
N ALA A 250 -25.38 2.15 11.57
CA ALA A 250 -26.71 1.57 11.81
C ALA A 250 -27.19 0.76 10.59
N ALA A 251 -27.04 1.30 9.37
CA ALA A 251 -27.33 0.56 8.14
C ALA A 251 -26.40 -0.65 7.95
N GLY A 252 -25.13 -0.52 8.36
CA GLY A 252 -24.09 -1.53 8.27
C GLY A 252 -24.32 -2.80 9.10
N LEU A 253 -25.26 -2.78 10.06
CA LEU A 253 -25.71 -3.98 10.76
C LEU A 253 -26.46 -4.96 9.84
N ASN A 254 -26.98 -4.49 8.71
CA ASN A 254 -27.62 -5.33 7.70
C ASN A 254 -26.68 -5.58 6.51
N PHE A 255 -25.91 -6.68 6.61
CA PHE A 255 -24.96 -7.09 5.58
C PHE A 255 -25.56 -7.18 4.17
N ALA A 256 -26.77 -7.75 4.05
CA ALA A 256 -27.45 -7.91 2.76
C ALA A 256 -27.85 -6.55 2.16
N ALA A 257 -28.25 -5.58 2.99
CA ALA A 257 -28.55 -4.23 2.52
C ALA A 257 -27.31 -3.51 2.00
N VAL A 258 -26.16 -3.65 2.69
CA VAL A 258 -24.88 -3.09 2.23
C VAL A 258 -24.43 -3.74 0.93
N GLU A 259 -24.61 -5.05 0.79
CA GLU A 259 -24.34 -5.77 -0.45
C GLU A 259 -25.21 -5.24 -1.61
N ASN A 260 -26.51 -5.08 -1.40
CA ASN A 260 -27.41 -4.56 -2.43
C ASN A 260 -27.03 -3.14 -2.90
N LYS A 261 -26.58 -2.29 -1.98
CA LYS A 261 -26.02 -0.97 -2.34
C LYS A 261 -24.74 -1.10 -3.15
N THR A 262 -23.86 -2.02 -2.76
CA THR A 262 -22.62 -2.32 -3.49
C THR A 262 -22.92 -2.74 -4.93
N THR A 263 -24.00 -3.47 -5.19
CA THR A 263 -24.33 -3.88 -6.57
C THR A 263 -24.63 -2.69 -7.49
N ALA A 264 -25.10 -1.56 -6.97
CA ALA A 264 -25.35 -0.36 -7.78
C ALA A 264 -24.05 0.34 -8.24
N TYR A 265 -22.99 0.22 -7.44
CA TYR A 265 -21.67 0.78 -7.74
C TYR A 265 -20.81 -0.10 -8.66
N TYR A 266 -21.10 -1.39 -8.67
CA TYR A 266 -20.35 -2.42 -9.39
C TYR A 266 -21.32 -3.24 -10.25
N GLU A 267 -22.30 -2.60 -10.87
CA GLU A 267 -23.39 -3.25 -11.60
C GLU A 267 -22.85 -4.18 -12.68
N PHE A 268 -21.89 -3.71 -13.46
CA PHE A 268 -21.23 -4.50 -14.49
C PHE A 268 -20.60 -5.78 -13.93
N MET A 269 -20.01 -5.70 -12.72
CA MET A 269 -19.43 -6.86 -12.06
C MET A 269 -20.49 -7.78 -11.50
N TYR A 270 -21.58 -7.28 -10.92
CA TYR A 270 -22.64 -8.11 -10.34
C TYR A 270 -23.67 -8.62 -11.35
N GLY A 271 -23.69 -8.06 -12.55
CA GLY A 271 -24.69 -8.30 -13.58
C GLY A 271 -24.75 -9.74 -14.12
N PRO A 272 -25.90 -10.13 -14.71
CA PRO A 272 -26.13 -11.47 -15.23
C PRO A 272 -25.30 -11.79 -16.49
N ASN A 273 -24.80 -10.77 -17.19
CA ASN A 273 -24.04 -10.93 -18.42
C ASN A 273 -22.59 -11.33 -18.11
N ASN A 274 -22.32 -12.63 -18.14
CA ASN A 274 -20.98 -13.24 -18.31
C ASN A 274 -19.97 -13.09 -17.16
N ARG A 275 -20.33 -12.36 -16.09
CA ARG A 275 -19.54 -12.19 -14.85
C ARG A 275 -20.03 -13.07 -13.69
N ARG A 276 -21.07 -13.87 -13.91
CA ARG A 276 -21.71 -14.73 -12.91
C ARG A 276 -20.85 -15.97 -12.66
N GLY A 277 -20.26 -16.06 -11.46
CA GLY A 277 -19.38 -17.16 -11.04
C GLY A 277 -17.89 -16.96 -11.39
N GLY A 278 -17.59 -16.13 -12.40
CA GLY A 278 -16.20 -15.83 -12.81
C GLY A 278 -15.58 -14.64 -12.09
N VAL A 279 -16.22 -14.06 -11.07
CA VAL A 279 -15.76 -12.89 -10.29
C VAL A 279 -16.11 -13.04 -8.81
N TYR A 280 -15.16 -12.79 -7.91
CA TYR A 280 -15.44 -12.71 -6.47
C TYR A 280 -16.27 -11.45 -6.13
N LYS A 281 -17.39 -11.62 -5.43
CA LYS A 281 -18.33 -10.54 -5.07
C LYS A 281 -17.99 -9.90 -3.72
N GLY A 282 -16.72 -9.58 -3.49
CA GLY A 282 -16.23 -8.96 -2.25
C GLY A 282 -16.14 -7.43 -2.30
N PHE A 283 -16.69 -6.77 -3.33
CA PHE A 283 -16.42 -5.36 -3.65
C PHE A 283 -16.75 -4.39 -2.52
N MET A 284 -17.70 -4.75 -1.65
CA MET A 284 -18.05 -3.97 -0.45
C MET A 284 -16.89 -3.82 0.53
N PHE A 285 -15.83 -4.64 0.42
CA PHE A 285 -14.64 -4.59 1.27
C PHE A 285 -13.46 -3.85 0.61
N LEU A 286 -13.57 -3.40 -0.65
CA LEU A 286 -12.49 -2.64 -1.28
C LEU A 286 -12.23 -1.34 -0.52
N ASN A 287 -10.98 -1.09 -0.15
CA ASN A 287 -10.55 0.06 0.65
C ASN A 287 -11.04 0.05 2.11
N LEU A 288 -11.35 -1.14 2.65
CA LEU A 288 -11.75 -1.31 4.05
C LEU A 288 -10.70 -0.76 5.02
N ALA A 289 -11.10 0.26 5.78
CA ALA A 289 -10.32 0.84 6.87
C ALA A 289 -10.36 -0.06 8.12
N PRO A 290 -9.31 -0.07 8.97
CA PRO A 290 -9.27 -0.87 10.18
C PRO A 290 -10.47 -0.63 11.11
N GLU A 291 -10.94 0.61 11.24
CA GLU A 291 -12.10 0.96 12.08
C GLU A 291 -13.36 0.21 11.66
N ILE A 292 -13.59 0.15 10.33
CA ILE A 292 -14.74 -0.58 9.79
C ILE A 292 -14.49 -2.09 9.88
N GLY A 293 -13.26 -2.56 9.69
CA GLY A 293 -12.90 -3.96 9.95
C GLY A 293 -13.22 -4.41 11.38
N ARG A 294 -12.94 -3.55 12.38
CA ARG A 294 -13.32 -3.79 13.78
C ARG A 294 -14.84 -3.79 13.96
N PHE A 295 -15.54 -2.83 13.37
CA PHE A 295 -17.02 -2.81 13.40
C PHE A 295 -17.61 -4.11 12.82
N LEU A 296 -17.08 -4.57 11.68
CA LEU A 296 -17.50 -5.82 11.06
C LEU A 296 -17.26 -7.02 11.97
N LYS A 297 -16.08 -7.08 12.61
CA LYS A 297 -15.74 -8.13 13.58
C LYS A 297 -16.69 -8.14 14.78
N ASP A 298 -16.99 -6.97 15.32
CA ASP A 298 -17.76 -6.81 16.55
C ASP A 298 -19.27 -7.05 16.34
N HIS A 299 -19.81 -6.75 15.15
CA HIS A 299 -21.27 -6.72 14.93
C HIS A 299 -21.80 -7.66 13.85
N VAL A 300 -21.04 -7.98 12.80
CA VAL A 300 -21.55 -8.72 11.62
C VAL A 300 -20.55 -9.76 11.09
N SER A 301 -19.70 -10.31 11.97
CA SER A 301 -18.59 -11.20 11.59
C SER A 301 -19.04 -12.46 10.87
N GLY A 302 -20.17 -13.08 11.27
CA GLY A 302 -20.68 -14.30 10.65
C GLY A 302 -20.89 -14.18 9.12
N PRO A 303 -21.76 -13.27 8.64
CA PRO A 303 -21.95 -13.04 7.21
C PRO A 303 -20.67 -12.62 6.47
N VAL A 304 -19.83 -11.78 7.09
CA VAL A 304 -18.55 -11.32 6.51
C VAL A 304 -17.60 -12.50 6.29
N LEU A 305 -17.38 -13.32 7.31
CA LEU A 305 -16.49 -14.49 7.24
C LEU A 305 -17.04 -15.56 6.29
N SER A 306 -18.36 -15.69 6.17
CA SER A 306 -18.99 -16.57 5.17
C SER A 306 -18.68 -16.09 3.74
N ARG A 307 -18.85 -14.79 3.46
CA ARG A 307 -18.48 -14.19 2.16
C ARG A 307 -16.99 -14.33 1.87
N HIS A 308 -16.16 -14.12 2.88
CA HIS A 308 -14.70 -14.25 2.80
C HIS A 308 -14.27 -15.68 2.45
N ALA A 309 -14.76 -16.67 3.19
CA ALA A 309 -14.49 -18.08 2.94
C ALA A 309 -14.95 -18.52 1.54
N GLY A 310 -16.13 -18.06 1.09
CA GLY A 310 -16.61 -18.32 -0.28
C GLY A 310 -15.67 -17.76 -1.36
N GLY A 311 -15.09 -16.58 -1.13
CA GLY A 311 -14.07 -15.98 -2.00
C GLY A 311 -12.80 -16.82 -2.07
N LYS A 312 -12.24 -17.19 -0.91
CA LYS A 312 -11.03 -18.03 -0.85
C LYS A 312 -11.24 -19.42 -1.44
N ASN A 313 -12.41 -20.00 -1.28
CA ASN A 313 -12.73 -21.30 -1.88
C ASN A 313 -12.83 -21.22 -3.40
N SER A 314 -13.33 -20.11 -3.94
CA SER A 314 -13.43 -19.89 -5.38
C SER A 314 -12.08 -19.49 -6.00
N PHE A 315 -11.24 -18.80 -5.22
CA PHE A 315 -9.93 -18.29 -5.62
C PHE A 315 -8.86 -18.66 -4.57
N PRO A 316 -8.44 -19.94 -4.52
CA PRO A 316 -7.52 -20.44 -3.49
C PRO A 316 -6.11 -19.86 -3.57
N TYR A 317 -5.76 -19.23 -4.69
CA TYR A 317 -4.50 -18.52 -4.93
C TYR A 317 -4.76 -17.03 -5.13
N TRP A 318 -5.64 -16.43 -4.33
CA TRP A 318 -6.08 -15.04 -4.52
C TRP A 318 -4.94 -14.00 -4.51
N TRP A 319 -3.80 -14.35 -3.90
CA TRP A 319 -2.60 -13.51 -3.90
C TRP A 319 -1.75 -13.64 -5.18
N ILE A 320 -2.03 -14.59 -6.09
CA ILE A 320 -1.24 -14.81 -7.30
C ILE A 320 -1.99 -14.28 -8.53
N MET A 321 -1.56 -13.12 -9.05
CA MET A 321 -2.19 -12.44 -10.19
C MET A 321 -2.23 -13.26 -11.49
N ARG A 322 -1.30 -14.22 -11.67
CA ARG A 322 -1.26 -15.10 -12.86
C ARG A 322 -1.66 -16.54 -12.55
N ALA A 323 -2.40 -16.77 -11.46
CA ALA A 323 -2.95 -18.09 -11.20
C ALA A 323 -3.88 -18.51 -12.36
N PRO A 324 -3.88 -19.79 -12.79
CA PRO A 324 -4.69 -20.27 -13.91
C PRO A 324 -6.18 -20.44 -13.54
N ALA A 325 -6.75 -19.49 -12.80
CA ALA A 325 -8.17 -19.41 -12.52
C ALA A 325 -8.92 -18.97 -13.79
N GLY A 326 -10.05 -19.63 -14.09
CA GLY A 326 -10.99 -19.14 -15.08
C GLY A 326 -11.70 -17.92 -14.49
N VAL A 327 -11.54 -16.77 -15.15
CA VAL A 327 -12.03 -15.50 -14.63
C VAL A 327 -12.77 -14.72 -15.70
N SER A 328 -13.65 -13.86 -15.24
CA SER A 328 -14.36 -12.92 -16.09
C SER A 328 -14.19 -11.52 -15.54
N TRP A 329 -12.98 -11.00 -15.28
CA TRP A 329 -12.83 -9.58 -14.88
C TRP A 329 -12.72 -8.63 -16.07
N THR A 330 -12.12 -9.09 -17.17
CA THR A 330 -11.68 -8.24 -18.29
C THR A 330 -12.17 -8.78 -19.65
N GLY A 331 -13.29 -9.51 -19.66
CA GLY A 331 -13.76 -10.28 -20.82
C GLY A 331 -14.21 -11.69 -20.52
N HIS A 332 -14.54 -12.43 -21.56
CA HIS A 332 -14.81 -13.86 -21.50
C HIS A 332 -13.49 -14.66 -21.47
N GLU A 333 -13.55 -15.91 -21.02
CA GLU A 333 -12.42 -16.87 -21.11
C GLU A 333 -11.11 -16.36 -20.48
N GLY A 334 -11.21 -15.45 -19.50
CA GLY A 334 -10.05 -14.86 -18.85
C GLY A 334 -9.24 -15.88 -18.05
N ARG A 335 -7.94 -15.67 -18.03
CA ARG A 335 -6.97 -16.43 -17.24
C ARG A 335 -6.13 -15.47 -16.42
N GLY A 336 -6.04 -15.71 -15.12
CA GLY A 336 -5.34 -14.81 -14.20
C GLY A 336 -6.32 -14.13 -13.26
N GLN A 337 -5.81 -13.29 -12.36
CA GLN A 337 -6.60 -12.52 -11.42
C GLN A 337 -6.17 -11.06 -11.55
N ILE A 338 -6.93 -10.17 -10.89
CA ILE A 338 -6.60 -8.75 -10.85
C ILE A 338 -6.40 -8.31 -9.40
N PRO A 339 -5.68 -7.20 -9.16
CA PRO A 339 -5.38 -6.71 -7.83
C PRO A 339 -6.56 -6.50 -6.88
N GLU A 340 -7.76 -6.22 -7.40
CA GLU A 340 -8.94 -6.06 -6.55
C GLU A 340 -9.25 -7.27 -5.69
N ILE A 341 -8.91 -8.48 -6.12
CA ILE A 341 -9.16 -9.65 -5.28
C ILE A 341 -8.34 -9.61 -3.99
N ILE A 342 -7.11 -9.09 -4.05
CA ILE A 342 -6.30 -8.80 -2.86
C ILE A 342 -6.99 -7.72 -2.04
N GLY A 343 -7.45 -6.65 -2.68
CA GLY A 343 -8.18 -5.55 -2.01
C GLY A 343 -9.48 -5.99 -1.33
N MET A 344 -10.11 -7.07 -1.79
CA MET A 344 -11.34 -7.61 -1.21
C MET A 344 -11.09 -8.63 -0.10
N ILE A 345 -9.93 -9.32 -0.12
CA ILE A 345 -9.64 -10.45 0.78
C ILE A 345 -8.65 -10.07 1.88
N ALA A 346 -7.53 -9.42 1.54
CA ALA A 346 -6.45 -9.10 2.48
C ALA A 346 -6.90 -8.23 3.69
N PRO A 347 -7.70 -7.16 3.53
CA PRO A 347 -8.15 -6.40 4.70
C PRO A 347 -9.14 -7.18 5.56
N VAL A 348 -9.93 -8.10 5.00
CA VAL A 348 -10.83 -8.96 5.77
C VAL A 348 -10.04 -10.02 6.55
N GLU A 349 -9.01 -10.62 5.95
CA GLU A 349 -8.05 -11.48 6.65
C GLU A 349 -7.47 -10.74 7.87
N ARG A 350 -6.97 -9.53 7.65
CA ARG A 350 -6.26 -8.77 8.68
C ARG A 350 -7.17 -8.31 9.81
N TRP A 351 -8.30 -7.68 9.49
CA TRP A 351 -9.08 -6.92 10.47
C TRP A 351 -10.30 -7.66 11.01
N VAL A 352 -10.88 -8.58 10.23
CA VAL A 352 -12.09 -9.31 10.63
C VAL A 352 -11.75 -10.72 11.09
N ALA A 353 -11.07 -11.50 10.24
CA ALA A 353 -10.64 -12.85 10.60
C ALA A 353 -9.54 -12.82 11.67
N GLY A 354 -8.74 -11.76 11.72
CA GLY A 354 -7.66 -11.62 12.69
C GLY A 354 -6.53 -12.63 12.42
N ALA A 355 -6.22 -12.85 11.15
CA ALA A 355 -5.12 -13.72 10.73
C ALA A 355 -3.80 -13.28 11.40
N ASP A 356 -3.06 -14.25 11.93
CA ASP A 356 -1.77 -14.00 12.55
C ASP A 356 -0.67 -13.69 11.52
N ALA A 357 0.49 -13.25 12.02
CA ALA A 357 1.65 -12.90 11.19
C ALA A 357 2.06 -14.05 10.26
N GLN A 358 2.05 -15.29 10.76
CA GLN A 358 2.44 -16.49 10.02
C GLN A 358 1.47 -16.75 8.87
N THR A 359 0.17 -16.62 9.10
CA THR A 359 -0.87 -16.76 8.08
C THR A 359 -0.72 -15.68 7.02
N MET A 360 -0.58 -14.42 7.41
CA MET A 360 -0.38 -13.31 6.47
C MET A 360 0.90 -13.49 5.63
N ALA A 361 2.00 -13.87 6.27
CA ALA A 361 3.28 -14.12 5.59
C ALA A 361 3.22 -15.30 4.61
N SER A 362 2.34 -16.28 4.84
CA SER A 362 2.16 -17.43 3.95
C SER A 362 1.65 -17.05 2.55
N TYR A 363 0.96 -15.91 2.43
CA TYR A 363 0.47 -15.40 1.15
C TYR A 363 1.57 -14.77 0.29
N ARG A 364 2.76 -14.47 0.86
CA ARG A 364 3.92 -13.93 0.10
C ARG A 364 3.56 -12.73 -0.79
N LEU A 365 2.78 -11.79 -0.24
CA LEU A 365 2.20 -10.67 -1.00
C LEU A 365 3.24 -9.77 -1.69
N ARG A 366 4.50 -9.76 -1.21
CA ARG A 366 5.62 -9.09 -1.88
C ARG A 366 5.88 -9.53 -3.32
N TYR A 367 5.42 -10.72 -3.73
CA TYR A 367 5.53 -11.19 -5.12
C TYR A 367 4.26 -10.97 -5.96
N SER A 368 3.30 -10.23 -5.42
CA SER A 368 1.95 -10.11 -6.00
C SER A 368 1.73 -8.82 -6.76
N CYS A 369 2.57 -7.79 -6.55
CA CYS A 369 2.42 -6.48 -7.17
C CYS A 369 2.40 -6.59 -8.70
N HIS A 370 1.37 -6.05 -9.33
CA HIS A 370 1.27 -5.94 -10.79
C HIS A 370 1.66 -4.53 -11.24
N GLY A 371 2.93 -4.35 -11.61
CA GLY A 371 3.40 -3.06 -12.09
C GLY A 371 3.95 -2.13 -11.01
N ILE A 372 3.84 -0.82 -11.21
CA ILE A 372 4.21 0.26 -10.28
C ILE A 372 2.93 0.72 -9.56
N GLY A 373 2.97 0.86 -8.23
CA GLY A 373 1.83 1.41 -7.49
C GLY A 373 0.57 0.54 -7.58
N ASP A 374 0.74 -0.78 -7.51
CA ASP A 374 -0.34 -1.73 -7.24
C ASP A 374 -0.77 -1.57 -5.78
N CYS A 375 -1.77 -0.71 -5.56
CA CYS A 375 -2.16 -0.29 -4.22
C CYS A 375 -2.56 -1.48 -3.35
N TYR A 376 -3.31 -2.45 -3.88
CA TYR A 376 -3.85 -3.55 -3.09
C TYR A 376 -2.77 -4.57 -2.72
N ALA A 377 -1.85 -4.88 -3.63
CA ALA A 377 -0.73 -5.75 -3.32
C ALA A 377 0.22 -5.11 -2.28
N ILE A 378 0.53 -3.81 -2.44
CA ILE A 378 1.37 -3.07 -1.48
C ILE A 378 0.70 -3.00 -0.10
N GLU A 379 -0.61 -2.71 -0.05
CA GLU A 379 -1.41 -2.77 1.19
C GLU A 379 -1.37 -4.17 1.82
N GLY A 380 -1.39 -5.22 1.00
CA GLY A 380 -1.18 -6.60 1.45
C GLY A 380 0.18 -6.85 2.10
N ILE A 381 1.26 -6.27 1.56
CA ILE A 381 2.59 -6.30 2.19
C ILE A 381 2.54 -5.58 3.54
N ILE A 382 1.90 -4.41 3.59
CA ILE A 382 1.76 -3.62 4.83
C ILE A 382 0.96 -4.38 5.89
N TYR A 383 -0.15 -5.03 5.53
CA TYR A 383 -0.91 -5.86 6.45
C TYR A 383 -0.06 -7.01 6.99
N THR A 384 0.76 -7.64 6.14
CA THR A 384 1.70 -8.69 6.55
C THR A 384 2.72 -8.17 7.55
N ILE A 385 3.38 -7.04 7.26
CA ILE A 385 4.34 -6.40 8.17
C ILE A 385 3.68 -6.05 9.50
N SER A 386 2.52 -5.38 9.47
CA SER A 386 1.81 -4.93 10.66
C SER A 386 1.39 -6.08 11.58
N ALA A 387 1.10 -7.26 11.02
CA ALA A 387 0.66 -8.43 11.80
C ALA A 387 1.77 -9.00 12.70
N TYR A 388 3.05 -8.66 12.46
CA TYR A 388 4.17 -8.97 13.36
C TYR A 388 4.27 -8.05 14.58
N GLY A 389 3.45 -7.01 14.66
CA GLY A 389 3.39 -6.10 15.80
C GLY A 389 2.23 -6.40 16.75
N THR A 390 2.15 -5.60 17.81
CA THR A 390 1.01 -5.56 18.72
C THR A 390 0.07 -4.45 18.30
N ASP A 391 -1.16 -4.81 17.96
CA ASP A 391 -2.23 -3.86 17.61
C ASP A 391 -2.72 -3.11 18.84
N MET A 392 -2.81 -1.79 18.72
CA MET A 392 -3.35 -0.89 19.72
C MET A 392 -4.39 0.02 19.08
N TRP A 393 -5.50 0.22 19.76
CA TRP A 393 -6.53 1.18 19.37
C TRP A 393 -6.30 2.48 20.11
N VAL A 394 -6.06 3.55 19.37
CA VAL A 394 -5.65 4.83 19.91
C VAL A 394 -6.65 5.92 19.55
N ASP A 395 -7.07 6.73 20.52
CA ASP A 395 -7.95 7.87 20.28
C ASP A 395 -7.17 9.02 19.63
N VAL A 396 -7.46 9.27 18.36
CA VAL A 396 -6.75 10.24 17.51
C VAL A 396 -6.87 11.69 17.98
N ARG A 397 -7.74 11.99 18.94
CA ARG A 397 -7.86 13.32 19.58
C ARG A 397 -6.82 13.53 20.68
N SER A 398 -6.40 12.43 21.31
CA SER A 398 -5.53 12.44 22.49
C SER A 398 -4.07 12.12 22.16
N VAL A 399 -3.83 11.47 21.04
CA VAL A 399 -2.49 11.04 20.64
C VAL A 399 -1.97 12.01 19.60
N SER A 400 -0.81 12.60 19.87
CA SER A 400 0.05 13.07 18.78
C SER A 400 0.36 11.88 17.86
N PRO A 401 0.67 12.09 16.56
CA PRO A 401 1.06 11.01 15.66
C PRO A 401 2.02 10.06 16.38
N PRO A 402 1.83 8.73 16.34
CA PRO A 402 2.65 7.81 17.10
C PRO A 402 4.12 8.17 16.88
N ALA A 403 4.87 8.33 17.98
CA ALA A 403 6.30 8.54 17.89
C ALA A 403 6.83 7.46 16.97
N GLN A 404 7.49 7.89 15.89
CA GLN A 404 7.88 7.00 14.84
C GLN A 404 8.62 5.83 15.47
N PRO A 405 8.38 4.57 15.05
CA PRO A 405 9.34 3.55 15.35
C PRO A 405 10.64 4.08 14.77
N GLU A 406 11.54 4.59 15.63
CA GLU A 406 12.93 4.71 15.23
C GLU A 406 13.23 3.33 14.69
N PRO A 407 13.65 3.21 13.42
CA PRO A 407 14.19 1.96 12.99
C PRO A 407 15.35 1.77 13.94
N THR A 408 15.19 0.91 14.95
CA THR A 408 16.33 0.29 15.60
C THR A 408 17.07 -0.24 14.40
N PRO A 409 18.24 0.33 14.04
CA PRO A 409 18.97 -0.21 12.91
C PRO A 409 19.04 -1.69 13.22
N PRO A 410 18.54 -2.57 12.34
CA PRO A 410 18.63 -3.99 12.60
C PRO A 410 20.08 -4.20 13.02
N PRO A 411 20.38 -4.86 14.17
CA PRO A 411 21.75 -5.15 14.53
C PRO A 411 22.32 -5.76 13.26
N MET A 412 23.23 -5.01 12.62
CA MET A 412 23.61 -5.23 11.24
C MET A 412 23.97 -6.70 11.20
N SER A 413 23.13 -7.56 10.59
CA SER A 413 23.23 -8.99 10.88
C SER A 413 24.67 -9.34 10.54
N ASP A 414 25.44 -9.77 11.54
CA ASP A 414 26.88 -9.90 11.42
C ASP A 414 27.26 -11.16 10.61
N THR A 415 26.41 -11.51 9.65
CA THR A 415 26.57 -12.62 8.72
C THR A 415 27.83 -12.43 7.86
N TRP A 416 28.30 -11.19 7.68
CA TRP A 416 29.58 -10.91 7.05
C TRP A 416 30.78 -11.25 7.94
N GLY A 417 30.74 -10.96 9.24
CA GLY A 417 31.84 -11.26 10.16
C GLY A 417 32.09 -12.76 10.31
N ALA A 418 31.02 -13.55 10.24
CA ALA A 418 31.07 -15.01 10.27
C ALA A 418 31.68 -15.66 9.00
N LEU A 419 31.72 -14.93 7.87
CA LEU A 419 32.21 -15.44 6.59
C LEU A 419 33.69 -15.14 6.30
N VAL A 420 34.32 -14.21 7.03
CA VAL A 420 35.73 -13.87 6.80
C VAL A 420 36.64 -14.97 7.37
N ARG A 421 37.33 -15.70 6.49
CA ARG A 421 38.29 -16.72 6.90
C ARG A 421 39.64 -16.11 7.24
N ASP A 422 40.47 -16.87 7.96
CA ASP A 422 41.85 -16.50 8.24
C ASP A 422 42.61 -16.23 6.93
N GLY A 423 43.29 -15.09 6.85
CA GLY A 423 43.99 -14.62 5.65
C GLY A 423 43.11 -13.91 4.61
N GLU A 424 41.82 -13.71 4.88
CA GLU A 424 40.90 -13.04 3.97
C GLU A 424 40.56 -11.60 4.42
N ALA A 425 40.15 -10.80 3.44
CA ALA A 425 39.53 -9.50 3.64
C ALA A 425 38.31 -9.35 2.72
N VAL A 426 37.22 -8.83 3.28
CA VAL A 426 35.96 -8.52 2.58
C VAL A 426 35.69 -7.02 2.63
N PHE A 427 34.96 -6.52 1.64
CA PHE A 427 34.76 -5.10 1.38
C PHE A 427 33.28 -4.86 1.14
N ALA A 428 32.69 -3.91 1.87
CA ALA A 428 31.29 -3.54 1.73
C ALA A 428 31.18 -2.01 1.55
N GLY A 429 30.63 -1.58 0.42
CA GLY A 429 30.26 -0.19 0.17
C GLY A 429 28.74 -0.06 0.16
N GLY A 430 28.19 0.64 1.15
CA GLY A 430 26.75 0.86 1.30
C GLY A 430 25.90 -0.43 1.27
N GLY A 431 24.58 -0.29 1.19
CA GLY A 431 23.65 -1.42 1.02
C GLY A 431 23.64 -2.03 -0.39
N ARG A 432 24.26 -1.37 -1.37
CA ARG A 432 24.15 -1.68 -2.81
C ARG A 432 25.42 -2.26 -3.44
N GLY A 433 26.49 -2.47 -2.65
CA GLY A 433 27.76 -3.02 -3.13
C GLY A 433 28.71 -1.99 -3.78
N TYR A 434 28.39 -0.70 -3.68
CA TYR A 434 29.22 0.44 -4.08
C TYR A 434 28.99 1.60 -3.09
N VAL A 435 29.94 2.53 -2.99
CA VAL A 435 29.81 3.69 -2.09
C VAL A 435 29.11 4.84 -2.80
N ARG A 436 28.04 5.40 -2.23
CA ARG A 436 27.41 6.63 -2.70
C ARG A 436 27.67 7.82 -1.76
N LEU A 437 28.38 8.83 -2.27
CA LEU A 437 28.78 10.02 -1.51
C LEU A 437 27.58 10.88 -1.08
N SER A 438 26.50 10.95 -1.86
CA SER A 438 25.28 11.68 -1.48
C SER A 438 24.52 11.06 -0.31
N GLU A 439 24.74 9.78 -0.02
CA GLU A 439 24.10 9.04 1.09
C GLU A 439 25.03 8.96 2.32
N ALA A 440 26.19 9.64 2.30
CA ALA A 440 27.23 9.57 3.32
C ALA A 440 27.74 8.13 3.58
N ASP A 441 27.70 7.27 2.56
CA ASP A 441 28.21 5.91 2.63
C ASP A 441 29.69 5.88 3.00
N ARG A 442 30.07 4.82 3.72
CA ARG A 442 31.47 4.48 4.01
C ARG A 442 31.83 3.17 3.34
N LEU A 443 33.13 2.98 3.09
CA LEU A 443 33.65 1.66 2.77
C LEU A 443 34.07 0.97 4.07
N THR A 444 33.39 -0.12 4.43
CA THR A 444 33.80 -1.00 5.53
C THR A 444 34.68 -2.12 4.98
N VAL A 445 35.86 -2.28 5.56
CA VAL A 445 36.80 -3.36 5.27
C VAL A 445 36.91 -4.24 6.51
N ARG A 446 36.60 -5.53 6.36
CA ARG A 446 36.77 -6.51 7.43
C ARG A 446 37.80 -7.54 7.02
N PHE A 447 38.66 -7.94 7.93
CA PHE A 447 39.76 -8.85 7.63
C PHE A 447 40.08 -9.72 8.84
N ARG A 448 40.74 -10.85 8.63
CA ARG A 448 41.19 -11.73 9.72
C ARG A 448 42.64 -12.17 9.46
N PRO A 449 43.64 -11.60 10.15
CA PRO A 449 45.05 -11.91 9.87
C PRO A 449 45.41 -13.31 10.38
N THR A 450 46.41 -13.94 9.75
CA THR A 450 46.90 -15.26 10.21
C THR A 450 47.99 -15.16 11.28
N ALA A 451 48.52 -13.95 11.52
CA ALA A 451 49.49 -13.67 12.57
C ALA A 451 49.24 -12.28 13.19
N THR A 452 49.74 -12.06 14.41
CA THR A 452 49.63 -10.78 15.11
C THR A 452 50.64 -9.77 14.55
N GLY A 453 50.20 -8.53 14.32
CA GLY A 453 51.03 -7.42 13.85
C GLY A 453 50.21 -6.35 13.14
N ASP A 454 50.88 -5.33 12.62
CA ASP A 454 50.20 -4.17 12.02
C ASP A 454 49.61 -4.48 10.63
N ILE A 455 48.38 -4.02 10.42
CA ILE A 455 47.64 -4.16 9.16
C ILE A 455 47.42 -2.78 8.58
N ALA A 456 47.93 -2.57 7.37
CA ALA A 456 47.76 -1.34 6.62
C ALA A 456 46.64 -1.49 5.58
N VAL A 457 45.58 -0.71 5.75
CA VAL A 457 44.53 -0.52 4.76
C VAL A 457 44.84 0.76 4.00
N ARG A 458 45.03 0.65 2.68
CA ARG A 458 45.39 1.79 1.81
C ARG A 458 44.42 1.89 0.66
N VAL A 459 44.12 3.11 0.28
CA VAL A 459 43.27 3.42 -0.87
C VAL A 459 44.06 4.23 -1.88
N TYR A 460 43.97 3.82 -3.14
CA TYR A 460 44.64 4.46 -4.27
C TYR A 460 43.61 4.85 -5.32
N ASN A 461 43.88 5.93 -6.05
CA ASN A 461 43.13 6.22 -7.28
C ASN A 461 43.60 5.30 -8.43
N VAL A 462 42.91 5.32 -9.58
CA VAL A 462 43.29 4.52 -10.75
C VAL A 462 44.68 4.84 -11.33
N ARG A 463 45.24 6.01 -11.01
CA ARG A 463 46.61 6.42 -11.41
C ARG A 463 47.68 5.91 -10.44
N GLY A 464 47.30 5.19 -9.39
CA GLY A 464 48.21 4.63 -8.39
C GLY A 464 48.64 5.61 -7.30
N ALA A 465 48.10 6.82 -7.26
CA ALA A 465 48.39 7.75 -6.16
C ALA A 465 47.59 7.34 -4.92
N LYS A 466 48.25 7.33 -3.75
CA LYS A 466 47.64 7.02 -2.46
C LYS A 466 46.73 8.17 -2.04
N VAL A 467 45.48 7.85 -1.76
CA VAL A 467 44.42 8.80 -1.39
C VAL A 467 44.18 8.77 0.11
N TRP A 468 44.27 7.58 0.73
CA TRP A 468 44.02 7.39 2.16
C TRP A 468 44.78 6.17 2.68
N GLU A 469 45.13 6.18 3.96
CA GLU A 469 45.76 5.06 4.66
C GLU A 469 45.36 5.06 6.13
N GLN A 470 45.16 3.86 6.66
CA GLN A 470 45.09 3.61 8.09
C GLN A 470 45.88 2.35 8.44
N VAL A 471 46.64 2.42 9.53
CA VAL A 471 47.34 1.28 10.11
C VAL A 471 46.64 0.94 11.42
N ILE A 472 46.30 -0.33 11.59
CA ILE A 472 45.60 -0.85 12.76
C ILE A 472 46.28 -2.12 13.25
N PRO A 473 46.42 -2.31 14.58
CA PRO A 473 46.96 -3.54 15.12
C PRO A 473 46.00 -4.70 14.85
N GLY A 474 46.53 -5.80 14.30
CA GLY A 474 45.81 -7.04 14.06
C GLY A 474 46.27 -8.14 15.02
N VAL A 475 45.33 -8.97 15.47
CA VAL A 475 45.60 -10.17 16.28
C VAL A 475 45.25 -11.40 15.46
N ALA A 476 46.13 -12.40 15.45
CA ALA A 476 45.93 -13.64 14.69
C ALA A 476 44.54 -14.26 14.95
N GLY A 477 43.81 -14.60 13.89
CA GLY A 477 42.49 -15.24 13.96
C GLY A 477 41.35 -14.34 14.44
N GLN A 478 41.60 -13.08 14.83
CA GLN A 478 40.57 -12.14 15.24
C GLN A 478 40.07 -11.30 14.06
N LEU A 479 38.76 -11.06 14.01
CA LEU A 479 38.17 -10.18 13.02
C LEU A 479 38.53 -8.72 13.31
N GLY A 480 39.27 -8.09 12.42
CA GLY A 480 39.51 -6.65 12.43
C GLY A 480 38.56 -5.92 11.47
N THR A 481 38.28 -4.65 11.78
CA THR A 481 37.44 -3.76 10.96
C THR A 481 38.13 -2.42 10.77
N CYS A 482 38.03 -1.88 9.56
CA CYS A 482 38.54 -0.57 9.18
C CYS A 482 37.48 0.14 8.32
N GLU A 483 37.26 1.43 8.54
CA GLU A 483 36.34 2.21 7.73
C GLU A 483 37.08 3.32 7.01
N TRP A 484 36.88 3.39 5.70
CA TRP A 484 37.30 4.54 4.92
C TRP A 484 36.09 5.46 4.71
N PRO A 485 36.11 6.71 5.25
CA PRO A 485 35.01 7.67 5.12
C PRO A 485 34.92 8.32 3.73
N CYS A 486 35.61 7.77 2.73
CA CYS A 486 35.69 8.32 1.38
C CYS A 486 36.23 9.76 1.32
N MET A 487 37.18 10.03 2.21
CA MET A 487 37.96 11.26 2.24
C MET A 487 39.40 11.01 1.81
N ASP A 488 40.03 12.03 1.21
CA ASP A 488 41.46 12.04 0.92
C ASP A 488 42.30 12.48 2.14
N ALA A 489 43.62 12.58 1.96
CA ALA A 489 44.55 13.01 2.99
C ALA A 489 44.34 14.45 3.50
N ASN A 490 43.56 15.27 2.78
CA ASN A 490 43.20 16.63 3.18
C ASN A 490 41.80 16.72 3.80
N ASN A 491 41.18 15.57 4.14
CA ASN A 491 39.79 15.45 4.59
C ASN A 491 38.76 15.98 3.57
N ALA A 492 39.10 16.04 2.29
CA ALA A 492 38.15 16.37 1.24
C ALA A 492 37.48 15.09 0.72
N LEU A 493 36.18 15.17 0.39
CA LEU A 493 35.48 14.05 -0.25
C LEU A 493 36.15 13.73 -1.59
N VAL A 494 36.38 12.43 -1.82
CA VAL A 494 36.96 11.98 -3.08
C VAL A 494 35.97 12.12 -4.23
N ALA A 495 36.45 12.26 -5.45
CA ALA A 495 35.59 12.33 -6.63
C ALA A 495 34.94 10.97 -6.95
N SER A 496 33.82 10.97 -7.66
CA SER A 496 33.26 9.74 -8.24
C SER A 496 34.28 9.05 -9.14
N GLY A 497 34.39 7.74 -9.04
CA GLY A 497 35.34 6.95 -9.82
C GLY A 497 35.62 5.59 -9.19
N VAL A 498 36.61 4.89 -9.76
CA VAL A 498 37.08 3.61 -9.24
C VAL A 498 38.31 3.84 -8.36
N TYR A 499 38.30 3.26 -7.17
CA TYR A 499 39.42 3.28 -6.24
C TYR A 499 39.92 1.86 -6.02
N VAL A 500 41.23 1.74 -5.77
CA VAL A 500 41.89 0.47 -5.49
C VAL A 500 42.21 0.43 -4.01
N VAL A 501 41.64 -0.54 -3.30
CA VAL A 501 41.84 -0.72 -1.87
C VAL A 501 42.74 -1.93 -1.66
N THR A 502 43.77 -1.77 -0.84
CA THR A 502 44.69 -2.84 -0.46
C THR A 502 44.69 -3.03 1.04
N VAL A 503 44.69 -4.28 1.48
CA VAL A 503 44.88 -4.68 2.88
C VAL A 503 46.15 -5.49 2.94
N LYS A 504 47.18 -4.97 3.63
CA LYS A 504 48.48 -5.62 3.79
C LYS A 504 48.86 -5.76 5.25
N GLY A 505 49.25 -6.95 5.67
CA GLY A 505 49.68 -7.25 7.03
C GLY A 505 50.05 -8.73 7.18
N PRO A 506 50.31 -9.21 8.40
CA PRO A 506 50.69 -10.60 8.62
C PRO A 506 49.61 -11.57 8.13
N GLY A 507 49.90 -12.29 7.04
CA GLY A 507 48.96 -13.20 6.39
C GLY A 507 47.92 -12.56 5.48
N LEU A 508 48.02 -11.26 5.22
CA LEU A 508 47.07 -10.51 4.39
C LEU A 508 47.81 -9.79 3.24
N ASP A 509 47.45 -10.11 2.00
CA ASP A 509 47.79 -9.32 0.80
C ASP A 509 46.58 -9.33 -0.15
N VAL A 510 45.60 -8.48 0.16
CA VAL A 510 44.33 -8.44 -0.57
C VAL A 510 44.20 -7.12 -1.30
N LYS A 511 43.72 -7.17 -2.55
CA LYS A 511 43.46 -6.01 -3.41
C LYS A 511 42.07 -6.08 -4.02
N ARG A 512 41.32 -4.98 -3.95
CA ARG A 512 39.99 -4.83 -4.58
C ARG A 512 39.80 -3.48 -5.24
N ARG A 513 38.90 -3.45 -6.22
CA ARG A 513 38.42 -2.23 -6.86
C ARG A 513 37.04 -1.90 -6.30
N ILE A 514 36.84 -0.65 -5.90
CA ILE A 514 35.59 -0.14 -5.34
C ILE A 514 35.10 1.00 -6.21
N ALA A 515 33.82 0.97 -6.58
CA ALA A 515 33.17 2.09 -7.24
C ALA A 515 32.67 3.07 -6.17
N VAL A 516 33.03 4.34 -6.34
CA VAL A 516 32.51 5.48 -5.59
C VAL A 516 31.70 6.32 -6.56
N VAL A 517 30.44 6.57 -6.24
CA VAL A 517 29.52 7.38 -7.05
C VAL A 517 28.99 8.54 -6.23
N LYS A 518 28.58 9.61 -6.90
CA LYS A 518 27.93 10.74 -6.24
C LYS A 518 26.45 10.48 -6.10
#